data_AF-A0A645HVC4-F1
#
_entry.id   AF-A0A645HVC4-F1
#
_cell.length_a   1.000
_cell.length_b   1.000
_cell.length_c   1.000
_cell.angle_alpha   90.00
_cell.angle_beta   90.00
_cell.angle_gamma   90.00
#
_symmetry.space_group_name_H-M   'P 1'
#
loop_
_entity.id
_entity.type
_entity.pdbx_description
1 polymer ?
#
loop_
_entity_poly.entity_id
_entity_poly.type
_entity_poly.pdbx_seq_one_letter_code
_entity_poly.pdbx_strand_id
1 'polypeptide(L)'
;MHFAALSGYKPRLEHCAVCGQRIEAGQAAWLSPAAGGLVCRTCHTPDSTAQRLEPDAVLWLKSVLKAGIEKTEPGISPVPLAALKRYVEQALDQRLPALPEYVVKM
;
A
#
# COMPACT_ATOMS: atom_id res chain seq x y z
N MET A 1 7.85 -0.60 -5.44
CA MET A 1 7.98 0.25 -4.24
C MET A 1 9.25 1.09 -4.23
N HIS A 2 10.40 0.61 -4.74
CA HIS A 2 11.62 1.43 -4.89
C HIS A 2 11.38 2.74 -5.66
N PHE A 3 10.67 2.71 -6.79
CA PHE A 3 10.40 3.91 -7.59
C PHE A 3 9.64 5.01 -6.82
N ALA A 4 8.55 4.67 -6.13
CA ALA A 4 7.77 5.65 -5.36
C ALA A 4 8.57 6.28 -4.22
N ALA A 5 9.37 5.47 -3.50
CA ALA A 5 10.24 5.96 -2.43
C ALA A 5 11.35 6.89 -2.96
N LEU A 6 11.92 6.59 -4.13
CA LEU A 6 12.92 7.43 -4.80
C LEU A 6 12.32 8.76 -5.29
N SER A 7 11.04 8.77 -5.67
CA SER A 7 10.29 10.00 -5.99
C SER A 7 9.88 10.81 -4.75
N GLY A 8 10.33 10.44 -3.54
CA GLY A 8 10.01 11.11 -2.28
C GLY A 8 8.69 10.66 -1.65
N TYR A 9 7.97 9.72 -2.27
CA TYR A 9 6.67 9.26 -1.79
C TYR A 9 6.82 8.04 -0.88
N LYS A 10 6.65 8.26 0.43
CA LYS A 10 6.70 7.22 1.45
C LYS A 10 5.34 7.09 2.16
N PRO A 11 4.55 6.04 1.89
CA PRO A 11 3.25 5.89 2.55
C PRO A 11 3.41 5.77 4.08
N ARG A 12 2.50 6.38 4.83
CA ARG A 12 2.37 6.13 6.27
C ARG A 12 1.68 4.79 6.49
N LEU A 13 2.38 3.80 7.03
CA LEU A 13 1.84 2.45 7.22
C LEU A 13 1.65 2.05 8.69
N GLU A 14 2.34 2.69 9.64
CA GLU A 14 2.26 2.30 11.06
C GLU A 14 1.03 2.85 11.78
N HIS A 15 0.60 4.05 11.38
CA HIS A 15 -0.50 4.78 11.99
C HIS A 15 -1.48 5.20 10.90
N CYS A 16 -2.75 5.30 11.26
CA CYS A 16 -3.79 5.86 10.42
C CYS A 16 -3.37 7.26 9.97
N ALA A 17 -3.36 7.50 8.66
CA ALA A 17 -2.96 8.77 8.08
C ALA A 17 -3.92 9.92 8.41
N VAL A 18 -5.14 9.62 8.87
CA VAL A 18 -6.16 10.59 9.27
C VAL A 18 -6.14 10.87 10.77
N CYS A 19 -6.34 9.86 11.61
CA CYS A 19 -6.50 10.04 13.06
C CYS A 19 -5.23 9.74 13.89
N GLY A 20 -4.17 9.22 13.27
CA GLY A 20 -2.93 8.86 13.97
C GLY A 20 -3.00 7.58 14.82
N GLN A 21 -4.15 6.91 14.93
CA GLN A 21 -4.24 5.64 15.67
C GLN A 21 -3.34 4.58 15.04
N ARG A 22 -2.64 3.80 15.85
CA ARG A 22 -1.82 2.68 15.39
C ARG A 22 -2.68 1.64 14.65
N ILE A 23 -2.15 1.16 13.53
CA ILE A 23 -2.71 0.01 12.79
C ILE A 23 -1.98 -1.22 13.29
N GLU A 24 -2.65 -2.06 14.08
CA GLU A 24 -2.02 -3.23 14.69
C GLU A 24 -1.79 -4.36 13.68
N ALA A 25 -0.86 -5.26 14.04
CA ALA A 25 -0.71 -6.53 13.33
C ALA A 25 -2.05 -7.30 13.39
N GLY A 26 -2.45 -7.91 12.28
CA GLY A 26 -3.73 -8.63 12.20
C GLY A 26 -4.96 -7.75 11.88
N GLN A 27 -4.79 -6.44 11.69
CA GLN A 27 -5.88 -5.54 11.30
C GLN A 27 -5.89 -5.25 9.80
N ALA A 28 -7.08 -5.35 9.19
CA ALA A 28 -7.32 -4.82 7.86
C ALA A 28 -7.28 -3.28 7.88
N ALA A 29 -6.81 -2.69 6.79
CA ALA A 29 -6.73 -1.25 6.63
C ALA A 29 -7.00 -0.84 5.17
N TRP A 30 -7.15 0.46 4.92
CA TRP A 30 -7.38 0.99 3.58
C TRP A 30 -6.16 1.80 3.15
N LEU A 31 -5.57 1.44 2.02
CA LEU A 31 -4.51 2.24 1.41
C LEU A 31 -5.17 3.37 0.61
N SER A 32 -5.13 4.59 1.15
CA SER A 32 -5.66 5.80 0.49
C SER A 32 -4.50 6.67 -0.01
N PRO A 33 -4.44 6.95 -1.32
CA PRO A 33 -3.45 7.86 -1.89
C PRO A 33 -3.70 9.31 -1.44
N ALA A 34 -4.98 9.72 -1.36
CA ALA A 34 -5.39 11.04 -0.90
C ALA A 34 -4.98 11.30 0.56
N ALA A 35 -5.09 10.29 1.44
CA ALA A 35 -4.61 10.39 2.82
C ALA A 35 -3.08 10.18 2.92
N GLY A 36 -2.41 9.71 1.86
CA GLY A 36 -0.97 9.45 1.86
C GLY A 36 -0.54 8.19 2.61
N GLY A 37 -1.43 7.23 2.86
CA GLY A 37 -1.07 6.01 3.61
C GLY A 37 -2.25 5.11 3.98
N LEU A 38 -2.06 4.28 5.02
CA LEU A 38 -3.10 3.44 5.58
C LEU A 38 -4.09 4.26 6.39
N VAL A 39 -5.37 3.91 6.27
CA VAL A 39 -6.49 4.50 6.98
C VAL A 39 -7.23 3.39 7.73
N CYS A 40 -7.59 3.64 8.99
CA CYS A 40 -8.27 2.66 9.83
C CYS A 40 -9.76 2.50 9.44
N ARG A 41 -10.40 1.45 9.95
CA ARG A 41 -11.83 1.17 9.73
C ARG A 41 -12.75 2.35 10.04
N THR A 42 -12.43 3.16 11.04
CA THR A 42 -13.27 4.31 11.41
C THR A 42 -13.08 5.49 10.46
N CYS A 43 -11.86 5.70 9.97
CA CYS A 43 -11.52 6.86 9.15
C CYS A 43 -11.61 6.61 7.65
N HIS A 44 -11.83 5.37 7.20
CA HIS A 44 -11.82 5.01 5.78
C HIS A 44 -13.00 5.56 4.96
N THR A 45 -13.78 6.52 5.50
CA THR A 45 -14.97 7.17 4.90
C THR A 45 -14.92 7.11 3.39
N PRO A 46 -16.02 6.78 2.68
CA PRO A 46 -16.03 6.26 1.30
C PRO A 46 -15.31 7.15 0.29
N ASP A 47 -13.99 7.16 0.39
CA ASP A 47 -13.05 7.71 -0.55
C ASP A 47 -12.97 6.64 -1.61
N SER A 48 -13.57 6.93 -2.77
CA SER A 48 -13.66 6.00 -3.91
C SER A 48 -12.30 5.43 -4.36
N THR A 49 -11.20 6.06 -3.93
CA THR A 49 -9.84 5.67 -4.29
C THR A 49 -9.19 4.71 -3.27
N ALA A 50 -9.70 4.66 -2.04
CA ALA A 50 -9.09 3.89 -0.96
C ALA A 50 -9.30 2.38 -1.18
N GLN A 51 -8.21 1.62 -1.22
CA GLN A 51 -8.24 0.18 -1.49
C GLN A 51 -8.12 -0.59 -0.17
N ARG A 52 -9.07 -1.50 0.10
CA ARG A 52 -9.00 -2.35 1.28
C ARG A 52 -7.87 -3.37 1.13
N LEU A 53 -7.05 -3.49 2.17
CA LEU A 53 -5.99 -4.49 2.32
C LEU A 53 -6.34 -5.42 3.48
N GLU A 54 -6.23 -6.71 3.23
CA GLU A 54 -6.34 -7.72 4.29
C GLU A 54 -5.14 -7.65 5.25
N PRO A 55 -5.27 -8.19 6.48
CA PRO A 55 -4.22 -8.14 7.48
C PRO A 55 -2.84 -8.59 6.99
N ASP A 56 -2.78 -9.70 6.25
CA ASP A 56 -1.51 -10.23 5.73
C ASP A 56 -0.91 -9.31 4.66
N ALA A 57 -1.75 -8.67 3.85
CA ALA A 57 -1.33 -7.66 2.88
C ALA A 57 -0.80 -6.39 3.56
N VAL A 58 -1.42 -5.95 4.66
CA VAL A 58 -0.95 -4.83 5.49
C VAL A 58 0.40 -5.16 6.11
N LEU A 59 0.54 -6.35 6.70
CA LEU A 59 1.78 -6.82 7.32
C LEU A 59 2.92 -6.90 6.31
N TRP A 60 2.68 -7.52 5.16
CA TRP A 60 3.68 -7.61 4.10
C TRP A 60 4.08 -6.23 3.59
N LEU A 61 3.13 -5.31 3.37
CA LEU A 61 3.43 -3.96 2.90
C LEU A 61 4.29 -3.17 3.89
N LYS A 62 4.05 -3.33 5.19
CA LYS A 62 4.91 -2.79 6.25
C LYS A 62 6.33 -3.36 6.18
N SER A 63 6.46 -4.68 6.00
CA SER A 63 7.76 -5.35 5.85
C SER A 63 8.52 -4.85 4.62
N VAL A 64 7.85 -4.72 3.47
CA VAL A 64 8.43 -4.18 2.23
C VAL A 64 8.95 -2.76 2.42
N LEU A 65 8.22 -1.90 3.14
CA LEU A 65 8.67 -0.52 3.38
C LEU A 65 9.87 -0.45 4.34
N LYS A 66 9.96 -1.38 5.29
CA LYS A 66 11.02 -1.42 6.30
C LYS A 66 12.30 -2.08 5.79
N ALA A 67 12.18 -3.20 5.08
CA ALA A 67 13.29 -4.04 4.66
C ALA A 67 13.65 -3.90 3.17
N GLY A 68 12.74 -3.35 2.36
CA GLY A 68 12.85 -3.37 0.90
C GLY A 68 12.26 -4.67 0.30
N ILE A 69 11.75 -4.57 -0.93
CA ILE A 69 11.07 -5.70 -1.60
C ILE A 69 12.01 -6.88 -1.87
N GLU A 70 13.30 -6.62 -2.08
CA GLU A 70 14.32 -7.65 -2.36
C GLU A 70 14.64 -8.51 -1.14
N LYS A 71 14.42 -7.96 0.06
CA LYS A 71 14.69 -8.63 1.35
C LYS A 71 13.41 -9.13 2.02
N THR A 72 12.26 -8.96 1.36
CA THR A 72 10.98 -9.45 1.84
C THR A 72 10.62 -10.64 0.99
N GLU A 73 10.52 -11.82 1.59
CA GLU A 73 10.02 -13.00 0.87
C GLU A 73 8.62 -12.69 0.29
N PRO A 74 8.30 -13.15 -0.94
CA PRO A 74 6.94 -13.09 -1.47
C PRO A 74 6.06 -14.03 -0.65
N GLY A 75 5.66 -13.59 0.54
CA GLY A 75 4.92 -14.39 1.52
C GLY A 75 3.41 -14.29 1.39
N ILE A 76 2.89 -13.55 0.41
CA ILE A 76 1.45 -13.42 0.18
C ILE A 76 1.10 -13.57 -1.30
N SER A 77 0.13 -14.44 -1.55
CA SER A 77 -0.54 -14.57 -2.84
C SER A 77 -2.06 -14.41 -2.63
N PRO A 78 -2.75 -13.53 -3.37
CA PRO A 78 -2.18 -12.60 -4.35
C PRO A 78 -1.55 -11.37 -3.66
N VAL A 79 -0.43 -10.90 -4.21
CA VAL A 79 0.13 -9.59 -3.84
C VAL A 79 -0.90 -8.50 -4.16
N PRO A 80 -1.08 -7.45 -3.33
CA PRO A 80 -2.04 -6.37 -3.57
C PRO A 80 -1.58 -5.39 -4.68
N LEU A 81 -1.05 -5.92 -5.78
CA LEU A 81 -0.36 -5.20 -6.84
C LEU A 81 -1.23 -4.10 -7.47
N ALA A 82 -2.52 -4.37 -7.67
CA ALA A 82 -3.47 -3.39 -8.21
C ALA A 82 -3.67 -2.19 -7.27
N ALA A 83 -3.72 -2.44 -5.95
CA ALA A 83 -3.84 -1.38 -4.96
C ALA A 83 -2.56 -0.53 -4.92
N LEU A 84 -1.40 -1.20 -4.99
CA LEU A 84 -0.11 -0.51 -5.02
C LEU A 84 0.08 0.32 -6.29
N LYS A 85 -0.29 -0.21 -7.47
CA LYS A 85 -0.22 0.53 -8.73
C LYS A 85 -1.08 1.80 -8.68
N ARG A 86 -2.35 1.67 -8.30
CA ARG A 86 -3.26 2.83 -8.15
C ARG A 86 -2.71 3.85 -7.17
N TYR A 87 -2.15 3.38 -6.04
CA TYR A 87 -1.55 4.27 -5.06
C TYR A 87 -0.40 5.09 -5.65
N VAL A 88 0.51 4.45 -6.37
CA VAL A 88 1.65 5.14 -6.98
C VAL A 88 1.20 6.06 -8.12
N GLU A 89 0.24 5.65 -8.94
CA GLU A 89 -0.27 6.49 -10.03
C GLU A 89 -0.90 7.79 -9.52
N GLN A 90 -1.71 7.70 -8.46
CA GLN A 90 -2.32 8.88 -7.84
C GLN A 90 -1.31 9.73 -7.07
N ALA A 91 -0.36 9.10 -6.38
CA ALA A 91 0.71 9.80 -5.67
C ALA A 91 1.63 10.61 -6.60
N LEU A 92 1.90 10.08 -7.79
CA LEU A 92 2.79 10.73 -8.77
C LEU A 92 2.03 11.65 -9.73
N ASP A 93 0.70 11.71 -9.64
CA ASP A 93 -0.17 12.34 -10.63
C ASP A 93 0.17 11.92 -12.08
N GLN A 94 0.53 10.64 -12.25
CA GLN A 94 1.04 10.07 -13.50
C GLN A 94 0.54 8.65 -13.70
N ARG A 95 0.21 8.29 -14.94
CA ARG A 95 -0.12 6.90 -15.29
C ARG A 95 1.16 6.10 -15.47
N LEU A 96 1.26 4.98 -14.76
CA LEU A 96 2.34 4.03 -14.93
C LEU A 96 2.05 3.14 -16.15
N PRO A 97 3.10 2.69 -16.87
CA PRO A 97 2.93 1.70 -17.93
C PRO A 97 2.24 0.43 -17.41
N ALA A 98 1.70 -0.35 -18.34
CA ALA A 98 1.10 -1.64 -18.01
C ALA A 98 2.13 -2.53 -17.29
N LEU A 99 1.66 -3.28 -16.30
CA LEU A 99 2.53 -4.21 -15.59
C LEU A 99 2.87 -5.38 -16.53
N PRO A 100 4.14 -5.81 -16.61
CA PRO A 100 4.52 -6.97 -17.41
C PRO A 100 3.77 -8.23 -16.97
N GLU A 101 3.44 -9.11 -17.91
CA GLU A 101 2.65 -10.32 -17.62
C GLU A 101 3.29 -11.25 -16.58
N TYR A 102 4.63 -11.27 -16.50
CA TYR A 102 5.34 -12.09 -15.53
C TYR A 102 5.14 -11.63 -14.07
N VAL A 103 4.76 -10.37 -13.84
CA VAL A 103 4.46 -9.82 -12.51
C VAL A 103 3.03 -10.13 -12.08
N VAL A 104 2.11 -10.30 -13.04
CA VAL A 104 0.69 -10.58 -12.78
C VAL A 104 0.47 -12.04 -12.35
N LYS A 105 1.41 -12.94 -12.67
CA LYS A 105 1.34 -14.38 -12.37
C LYS A 105 2.06 -14.81 -11.08
N MET A 106 2.65 -13.88 -10.32
CA MET A 106 3.25 -14.11 -8.99
C MET A 106 2.22 -13.84 -7.89
#